data_AF-A0AAW0C7D3-F1
#
_entry.id   AF-A0AAW0C7D3-F1
#
_cell.length_a   1.000
_cell.length_b   1.000
_cell.length_c   1.000
_cell.angle_alpha   90.00
_cell.angle_beta   90.00
_cell.angle_gamma   90.00
#
_symmetry.space_group_name_H-M   'P 1'
#
loop_
_entity.id
_entity.type
_entity.pdbx_description
1 polymer ?
#
loop_
_entity_poly.entity_id
_entity_poly.type
_entity_poly.pdbx_seq_one_letter_code
_entity_poly.pdbx_strand_id
1 'polypeptide(L)'
;MSHRLPPLPPHPDNAPWSPNVYHAYDALHSGFRYASNVLSQDADAKRLQAHIEKATEDLLPILEAFETHAAVENIPLPWLYSCTEAVGHLIAGL
;
A
#
# COMPACT_ATOMS: atom_id res chain seq x y z
N MET A 1 -10.52 -13.77 0.47
CA MET A 1 -9.12 -14.18 0.30
C MET A 1 -8.26 -13.18 1.07
N SER A 2 -7.24 -13.60 1.81
CA SER A 2 -6.36 -12.64 2.50
C SER A 2 -5.44 -11.97 1.47
N HIS A 3 -5.86 -10.84 0.92
CA HIS A 3 -5.01 -10.03 0.05
C HIS A 3 -3.83 -9.51 0.88
N ARG A 4 -2.61 -9.78 0.42
CA ARG A 4 -1.37 -9.33 1.06
C ARG A 4 -0.72 -8.31 0.14
N LEU A 5 -0.17 -7.25 0.73
CA LEU A 5 0.70 -6.34 0.00
C LEU A 5 1.90 -7.14 -0.56
N PRO A 6 2.26 -7.00 -1.84
CA PRO A 6 3.40 -7.71 -2.41
C PRO A 6 4.71 -7.21 -1.79
N PRO A 7 5.72 -8.09 -1.64
CA PRO A 7 7.03 -7.66 -1.17
C PRO A 7 7.66 -6.67 -2.16
N LEU A 8 8.51 -5.77 -1.66
CA LEU A 8 9.32 -4.91 -2.52
C LEU A 8 10.21 -5.79 -3.42
N PRO A 9 10.15 -5.65 -4.76
CA PRO A 9 10.92 -6.48 -5.68
C PRO A 9 12.40 -6.09 -5.60
N PRO A 10 13.32 -6.93 -6.10
CA PRO A 10 14.70 -6.48 -6.32
C PRO A 10 14.71 -5.30 -7.31
N HIS A 11 15.66 -4.38 -7.14
CA HIS A 11 15.86 -3.30 -8.11
C HIS A 11 16.24 -3.89 -9.49
N PRO A 12 15.72 -3.36 -10.62
CA PRO A 12 15.98 -3.91 -11.95
C PRO A 12 17.47 -4.06 -12.30
N ASP A 13 18.28 -3.09 -11.86
CA ASP A 13 19.74 -3.09 -12.06
C ASP A 13 20.53 -3.92 -11.03
N ASN A 14 19.86 -4.71 -10.18
CA ASN A 14 20.45 -5.38 -9.01
C ASN A 14 21.15 -4.45 -8.01
N ALA A 15 20.82 -3.16 -8.05
CA ALA A 15 21.26 -2.16 -7.08
C ALA A 15 20.39 -2.19 -5.81
N PRO A 16 20.80 -1.55 -4.70
CA PRO A 16 19.87 -1.23 -3.62
C PRO A 16 18.87 -0.15 -4.06
N TRP A 17 17.63 -0.25 -3.61
CA TRP A 17 16.66 0.84 -3.74
C TRP A 17 17.12 2.10 -3.02
N SER A 18 16.63 3.26 -3.48
CA SER A 18 16.86 4.50 -2.77
C SER A 18 16.22 4.46 -1.36
N PRO A 19 16.76 5.21 -0.39
CA PRO A 19 16.13 5.32 0.93
C PRO A 19 14.67 5.79 0.86
N ASN A 20 14.32 6.60 -0.14
CA ASN A 20 12.96 7.07 -0.35
C ASN A 20 12.01 5.91 -0.70
N VAL A 21 12.43 5.00 -1.58
CA VAL A 21 11.64 3.81 -1.93
C VAL A 21 11.48 2.89 -0.72
N TYR A 22 12.54 2.68 0.06
CA TYR A 22 12.44 1.87 1.29
C TYR A 22 11.50 2.50 2.32
N HIS A 23 11.60 3.81 2.57
CA HIS A 23 10.72 4.50 3.51
C HIS A 23 9.26 4.50 3.05
N ALA A 24 9.01 4.76 1.76
CA ALA A 24 7.66 4.71 1.20
C ALA A 24 7.08 3.30 1.31
N TYR A 25 7.87 2.27 1.03
CA TYR A 25 7.42 0.88 1.14
C TYR A 25 7.14 0.49 2.59
N ASP A 26 8.01 0.86 3.55
CA ASP A 26 7.79 0.57 4.96
C ASP A 26 6.53 1.27 5.50
N ALA A 27 6.30 2.52 5.10
CA ALA A 27 5.09 3.27 5.42
C ALA A 27 3.84 2.60 4.83
N LEU A 28 3.87 2.23 3.54
CA LEU A 28 2.76 1.54 2.87
C LEU A 28 2.47 0.19 3.54
N HIS A 29 3.50 -0.61 3.80
CA HIS A 29 3.39 -1.93 4.42
C HIS A 29 2.85 -1.84 5.85
N SER A 30 3.36 -0.89 6.65
CA SER A 30 2.90 -0.66 8.02
C SER A 30 1.45 -0.16 8.05
N GLY A 31 1.10 0.79 7.19
CA GLY A 31 -0.26 1.30 7.05
C GLY A 31 -1.24 0.21 6.59
N PHE A 32 -0.87 -0.57 5.58
CA PHE A 32 -1.67 -1.69 5.08
C PHE A 32 -1.94 -2.72 6.18
N ARG A 33 -0.91 -3.08 6.95
CA ARG A 33 -1.05 -4.04 8.07
C ARG A 33 -1.94 -3.49 9.17
N TYR A 34 -1.78 -2.21 9.52
CA TYR A 34 -2.62 -1.56 10.52
C TYR A 34 -4.08 -1.53 10.07
N ALA A 35 -4.36 -1.04 8.86
CA ALA A 35 -5.70 -0.98 8.30
C ALA A 35 -6.32 -2.38 8.16
N SER A 36 -5.57 -3.38 7.70
CA SER A 36 -6.01 -4.79 7.66
C SER A 36 -6.44 -5.30 9.03
N ASN A 37 -5.66 -5.01 10.07
CA ASN A 37 -5.99 -5.43 11.43
C ASN A 37 -7.23 -4.72 11.96
N VAL A 38 -7.33 -3.40 11.78
CA VAL A 38 -8.46 -2.60 12.26
C VAL A 38 -9.75 -2.96 11.54
N LEU A 39 -9.73 -3.12 10.22
CA LEU A 39 -10.90 -3.50 9.42
C LEU A 39 -11.34 -4.95 9.67
N SER A 40 -10.46 -5.80 10.20
CA SER A 40 -10.81 -7.16 10.62
C SER A 40 -11.51 -7.25 11.98
N GLN A 41 -11.53 -6.16 12.76
CA GLN A 41 -12.20 -6.12 14.05
C GLN A 41 -13.70 -5.92 13.89
N ASP A 42 -14.49 -6.57 14.74
CA ASP A 42 -15.94 -6.38 14.79
C ASP A 42 -16.25 -4.96 15.25
N ALA A 43 -16.70 -4.12 14.33
CA ALA A 43 -16.98 -2.71 14.52
C ALA A 43 -18.32 -2.35 13.87
N ASP A 44 -19.05 -1.42 14.48
CA ASP A 44 -20.26 -0.88 13.85
C ASP A 44 -19.92 -0.17 12.53
N ALA A 45 -20.90 -0.13 11.63
CA ALA A 45 -20.70 0.37 10.26
C ALA A 45 -20.10 1.78 10.19
N LYS A 46 -20.39 2.66 11.16
CA LYS A 46 -19.83 4.03 11.17
C LYS A 46 -18.35 4.04 11.53
N ARG A 47 -17.96 3.23 12.52
CA ARG A 47 -16.54 3.06 12.87
C ARG A 47 -15.76 2.41 11.73
N LEU A 48 -16.34 1.40 11.07
CA LEU A 48 -15.73 0.78 9.90
C LEU A 48 -15.51 1.80 8.79
N GLN A 49 -16.52 2.62 8.47
CA GLN A 49 -16.39 3.68 7.47
C GLN A 49 -15.28 4.67 7.80
N ALA A 50 -15.20 5.15 9.06
CA ALA A 50 -14.13 6.06 9.48
C ALA A 50 -12.73 5.42 9.36
N HIS A 51 -12.62 4.11 9.61
CA HIS A 51 -11.36 3.40 9.42
C HIS A 51 -10.98 3.22 7.95
N ILE A 52 -11.96 3.00 7.07
CA ILE A 52 -11.76 2.95 5.61
C ILE A 52 -11.31 4.32 5.08
N GLU A 53 -11.99 5.39 5.48
CA GLU A 53 -11.63 6.78 5.11
C GLU A 53 -10.19 7.08 5.55
N LYS A 54 -9.86 6.77 6.80
CA LYS A 54 -8.51 6.96 7.32
C LYS A 54 -7.45 6.14 6.58
N ALA A 55 -7.74 4.87 6.29
CA ALA A 55 -6.82 4.02 5.52
C ALA A 55 -6.60 4.57 4.10
N THR A 56 -7.64 5.13 3.48
CA THR A 56 -7.55 5.77 2.17
C THR A 56 -6.66 7.00 2.21
N GLU A 57 -6.88 7.89 3.18
CA GLU A 57 -6.07 9.10 3.39
C GLU A 57 -4.60 8.79 3.65
N ASP A 58 -4.30 7.68 4.34
CA ASP A 58 -2.93 7.31 4.69
C ASP A 58 -2.20 6.58 3.55
N LEU A 59 -2.89 5.70 2.81
CA LEU A 59 -2.26 4.81 1.83
C LEU A 59 -2.21 5.39 0.42
N LEU A 60 -3.24 6.14 0.01
CA LEU A 60 -3.34 6.66 -1.36
C LEU A 60 -2.20 7.63 -1.71
N PRO A 61 -1.82 8.60 -0.86
CA PRO A 61 -0.70 9.49 -1.17
C PRO A 61 0.63 8.75 -1.35
N ILE A 62 0.81 7.60 -0.68
CA ILE A 62 2.02 6.79 -0.82
C ILE A 62 2.04 6.08 -2.18
N LEU A 63 0.90 5.55 -2.62
CA LEU A 63 0.76 4.97 -3.96
C LEU A 63 0.97 6.01 -5.06
N GLU A 64 0.40 7.21 -4.90
CA GLU A 64 0.63 8.34 -5.82
C GLU A 64 2.09 8.78 -5.86
N ALA A 65 2.77 8.77 -4.71
CA ALA A 65 4.20 9.06 -4.65
C ALA A 65 5.02 8.01 -5.41
N PHE A 66 4.69 6.72 -5.28
CA PHE A 66 5.30 5.66 -6.07
C PHE A 66 5.05 5.83 -7.56
N GLU A 67 3.81 6.15 -7.97
CA GLU A 67 3.45 6.38 -9.36
C GLU A 67 4.23 7.56 -9.96
N THR A 68 4.29 8.68 -9.22
CA THR A 68 5.00 9.90 -9.64
C THR A 68 6.49 9.66 -9.86
N HIS A 69 7.11 8.82 -9.02
CA HIS A 69 8.55 8.54 -9.07
C HIS A 69 8.89 7.23 -9.81
N ALA A 70 7.89 6.53 -10.37
CA ALA A 70 8.10 5.20 -10.93
C ALA A 70 9.15 5.18 -12.05
N ALA A 71 9.13 6.19 -12.92
CA ALA A 71 10.10 6.31 -14.01
C ALA A 71 11.52 6.67 -13.51
N VAL A 72 11.62 7.47 -12.44
CA VAL A 72 12.92 7.95 -11.91
C VAL A 72 13.62 6.84 -11.13
N GLU A 73 12.85 6.09 -10.35
CA GLU A 73 13.35 5.02 -9.49
C GLU A 73 13.34 3.65 -10.20
N ASN A 74 12.89 3.58 -11.47
CA ASN A 74 12.70 2.32 -12.21
C ASN A 74 11.78 1.32 -11.48
N ILE A 75 10.70 1.80 -10.90
CA ILE A 75 9.72 0.98 -10.18
C ILE A 75 8.94 0.14 -11.20
N PRO A 76 8.86 -1.19 -11.04
CA PRO A 76 8.09 -2.03 -11.94
C PRO A 76 6.59 -1.70 -11.84
N LEU A 77 5.99 -1.21 -12.92
CA LEU A 77 4.55 -0.92 -12.99
C LEU A 77 3.68 -2.13 -12.60
N PRO A 78 3.98 -3.38 -12.99
CA PRO A 78 3.20 -4.53 -12.56
C PRO A 78 3.18 -4.71 -11.03
N TRP A 79 4.29 -4.43 -10.36
CA TRP A 79 4.35 -4.48 -8.90
C TRP A 79 3.52 -3.37 -8.26
N LEU A 80 3.61 -2.15 -8.79
CA LEU A 80 2.82 -1.02 -8.31
C LEU A 80 1.32 -1.29 -8.47
N TYR A 81 0.89 -1.88 -9.60
CA TYR A 81 -0.50 -2.29 -9.79
C TYR A 81 -0.95 -3.34 -8.79
N SER A 82 -0.12 -4.33 -8.46
CA SER A 82 -0.43 -5.30 -7.40
C SER A 82 -0.54 -4.65 -6.01
N CYS A 83 0.27 -3.62 -5.70
CA CYS A 83 0.11 -2.83 -4.49
C CYS A 83 -1.23 -2.10 -4.46
N THR A 84 -1.58 -1.41 -5.56
CA THR A 84 -2.84 -0.67 -5.70
C THR A 84 -4.05 -1.60 -5.60
N GLU A 85 -4.00 -2.78 -6.23
CA GLU A 85 -5.05 -3.80 -6.13
C GLU A 85 -5.23 -4.29 -4.69
N ALA A 86 -4.14 -4.61 -3.98
CA ALA A 86 -4.21 -5.03 -2.59
C ALA A 86 -4.86 -3.95 -1.70
N VAL A 87 -4.45 -2.69 -1.86
CA VAL A 87 -5.03 -1.55 -1.12
C VAL A 87 -6.49 -1.32 -1.52
N GLY A 88 -6.83 -1.45 -2.80
CA GLY A 88 -8.20 -1.35 -3.29
C GLY A 88 -9.12 -2.39 -2.66
N HIS A 89 -8.69 -3.66 -2.58
CA HIS A 89 -9.45 -4.70 -1.88
C HIS A 89 -9.63 -4.42 -0.39
N LEU A 90 -8.59 -3.88 0.26
CA LEU A 90 -8.65 -3.53 1.67
C LEU A 90 -9.71 -2.46 1.94
N ILE A 91 -9.73 -1.41 1.12
CA ILE A 91 -10.63 -0.24 1.27
C ILE A 91 -12.05 -0.57 0.80
N ALA A 92 -12.20 -1.37 -0.26
CA ALA A 92 -13.51 -1.82 -0.74
C ALA A 92 -14.23 -2.76 0.24
N GLY A 93 -13.52 -3.29 1.25
CA GLY A 93 -14.12 -4.03 2.35
C GLY A 93 -14.49 -5.49 2.04
N LEU A 94 -14.05 -6.02 0.88
CA LEU A 94 -14.02 -7.42 0.40
C LEU A 94 -14.06 -7.43 -1.14
#